data_AF-A0A6D1A8X5-F1
#
_entry.id   AF-A0A6D1A8X5-F1
#
_cell.length_a   1.000
_cell.length_b   1.000
_cell.length_c   1.000
_cell.angle_alpha   90.00
_cell.angle_beta   90.00
_cell.angle_gamma   90.00
#
_symmetry.space_group_name_H-M   'P 1'
#
loop_
_entity.id
_entity.type
_entity.pdbx_description
1 polymer ?
#
loop_
_entity_poly.entity_id
_entity_poly.type
_entity_poly.pdbx_seq_one_letter_code
_entity_poly.pdbx_strand_id
1 'polypeptide(L)' 'QRGSGLSYSKRISHHSMTINHFIKDTIQVTQWLLAHFSKSKLYLAGHSWGSILALHVLQQRPDLFYTYYGISQVVNPQ' A
#
# COMPACT_ATOMS: atom_id res chain seq x y z
N GLN A 1 -8.13 1.81 0.92
CA GLN A 1 -7.75 0.92 2.04
C GLN A 1 -8.95 0.04 2.39
N ARG A 2 -8.78 -1.25 2.72
CA ARG A 2 -9.92 -2.09 3.17
C ARG A 2 -10.64 -1.42 4.34
N GLY A 3 -11.97 -1.51 4.37
CA GLY A 3 -12.78 -0.88 5.43
C GLY A 3 -13.01 0.63 5.26
N SER A 4 -12.54 1.25 4.17
CA SER A 4 -12.76 2.68 3.87
C SER A 4 -13.44 2.87 2.52
N GLY A 5 -14.30 3.90 2.41
CA GLY A 5 -14.94 4.29 1.16
C GLY A 5 -15.61 3.12 0.43
N LEU A 6 -15.35 2.98 -0.87
CA LEU A 6 -15.86 1.88 -1.71
C LEU A 6 -15.23 0.51 -1.40
N SER A 7 -14.13 0.48 -0.64
CA SER A 7 -13.51 -0.77 -0.16
C SER A 7 -14.07 -1.22 1.20
N TYR A 8 -15.20 -0.65 1.64
CA TYR A 8 -15.93 -1.07 2.84
C TYR A 8 -16.96 -2.17 2.53
N SER A 9 -17.08 -3.12 3.45
CA SER A 9 -18.16 -4.10 3.47
C SER A 9 -18.38 -4.59 4.89
N LYS A 10 -19.64 -4.80 5.29
CA LYS A 10 -19.99 -5.39 6.60
C LYS A 10 -19.39 -6.77 6.84
N ARG A 11 -18.93 -7.44 5.77
CA ARG A 11 -18.28 -8.75 5.83
C ARG A 11 -16.79 -8.67 6.18
N ILE A 12 -16.18 -7.48 6.10
CA ILE A 12 -14.77 -7.30 6.43
C ILE A 12 -14.65 -7.16 7.95
N SER A 13 -14.02 -8.15 8.59
CA SER A 13 -13.77 -8.12 10.04
C SER A 13 -12.88 -6.96 10.44
N HIS A 14 -13.22 -6.30 11.54
CA HIS A 14 -12.40 -5.24 12.13
C HIS A 14 -11.00 -5.72 12.52
N HIS A 15 -10.86 -6.99 12.94
CA HIS A 15 -9.57 -7.60 13.25
C HIS A 15 -8.65 -7.75 12.02
N SER A 16 -9.18 -7.61 10.80
CA SER A 16 -8.37 -7.61 9.59
C SER A 16 -7.76 -6.24 9.27
N MET A 17 -8.16 -5.15 9.95
CA MET A 17 -7.66 -3.79 9.72
C MET A 17 -6.34 -3.54 10.46
N THR A 18 -5.35 -4.38 10.17
CA THR A 18 -3.99 -4.31 10.72
C THR A 18 -3.03 -3.77 9.66
N ILE A 19 -1.94 -3.13 10.09
CA ILE A 19 -0.86 -2.67 9.19
C ILE A 19 -0.37 -3.80 8.28
N ASN A 20 -0.14 -4.99 8.83
CA ASN A 20 0.29 -6.15 8.04
C ASN A 20 -0.70 -6.56 6.94
N HIS A 21 -2.00 -6.46 7.20
CA HIS A 21 -3.00 -6.73 6.16
C HIS A 21 -3.04 -5.62 5.10
N PHE A 22 -2.92 -4.36 5.50
CA PHE A 22 -2.85 -3.26 4.53
C PHE A 22 -1.63 -3.40 3.62
N ILE A 23 -0.47 -3.80 4.15
CA ILE A 23 0.73 -4.07 3.35
C ILE A 23 0.47 -5.19 2.34
N LYS A 24 -0.11 -6.31 2.78
CA LYS A 24 -0.46 -7.44 1.90
C LYS A 24 -1.41 -7.02 0.78
N ASP A 25 -2.42 -6.21 1.08
CA ASP A 25 -3.34 -5.68 0.06
C ASP A 25 -2.63 -4.82 -0.96
N THR A 26 -1.78 -3.90 -0.51
CA THR A 26 -1.04 -3.01 -1.40
C THR A 26 -0.12 -3.81 -2.31
N ILE A 27 0.56 -4.84 -1.79
CA ILE A 27 1.41 -5.73 -2.61
C ILE A 27 0.55 -6.52 -3.60
N GLN A 28 -0.59 -7.07 -3.17
CA GLN A 28 -1.48 -7.84 -4.05
C GLN A 28 -2.03 -6.99 -5.20
N VAL A 29 -2.53 -5.79 -4.90
CA VAL A 29 -3.01 -4.85 -5.92
C VAL A 29 -1.86 -4.41 -6.83
N THR A 30 -0.67 -4.16 -6.28
CA THR A 30 0.53 -3.83 -7.07
C THR A 30 0.84 -4.94 -8.08
N GLN A 31 0.92 -6.20 -7.63
CA GLN A 31 1.20 -7.34 -8.51
C GLN A 31 0.11 -7.53 -9.56
N TRP A 32 -1.16 -7.34 -9.19
CA TRP A 32 -2.27 -7.37 -10.14
C TRP A 32 -2.14 -6.28 -11.21
N LEU A 33 -1.82 -5.04 -10.82
CA LEU A 33 -1.61 -3.94 -11.77
C LEU A 33 -0.45 -4.21 -12.72
N LEU A 34 0.68 -4.72 -12.19
CA LEU A 34 1.85 -5.08 -13.00
C LEU A 34 1.51 -6.14 -14.05
N ALA A 35 0.79 -7.19 -13.65
CA ALA A 35 0.33 -8.22 -14.58
C ALA A 35 -0.67 -7.65 -15.60
N HIS A 36 -1.66 -6.87 -15.14
CA HIS A 36 -2.71 -6.30 -15.97
C HIS A 36 -2.17 -5.36 -17.06
N PHE A 37 -1.17 -4.54 -16.71
CA PHE A 37 -0.55 -3.59 -17.65
C PHE A 37 0.73 -4.11 -18.30
N SER A 38 1.09 -5.38 -18.09
CA SER A 38 2.32 -6.00 -18.60
C SER A 38 3.58 -5.17 -18.29
N LYS A 39 3.70 -4.72 -17.03
CA LYS A 39 4.85 -3.97 -16.51
C LYS A 39 5.59 -4.78 -15.46
N SER A 40 6.89 -4.55 -15.32
CA SER A 40 7.71 -5.21 -14.30
C SER A 40 7.76 -4.45 -12.99
N LYS A 41 7.63 -3.11 -13.01
CA LYS A 41 7.63 -2.24 -11.84
C LYS A 41 6.69 -1.05 -12.01
N LEU A 42 6.34 -0.37 -10.92
CA LEU A 42 5.56 0.87 -10.92
C LEU A 42 6.19 1.97 -10.06
N TYR A 43 5.71 3.20 -10.20
CA TYR A 43 6.10 4.34 -9.36
C TYR A 43 5.18 4.41 -8.15
N LEU A 44 5.72 4.40 -6.92
CA LEU A 44 4.91 4.45 -5.70
C LEU A 44 4.84 5.88 -5.17
N ALA A 45 3.65 6.36 -4.82
CA ALA A 45 3.47 7.61 -4.10
C ALA A 45 2.73 7.35 -2.79
N GLY A 46 3.22 7.91 -1.70
CA GLY A 46 2.63 7.76 -0.37
C GLY A 46 2.39 9.12 0.28
N HIS A 47 1.12 9.42 0.60
CA HIS A 47 0.71 10.69 1.19
C HIS A 47 0.24 10.52 2.64
N SER A 48 0.73 11.35 3.57
CA SER A 48 0.30 11.34 4.99
C SER A 48 0.34 9.92 5.58
N TRP A 49 -0.74 9.38 6.15
CA TRP A 49 -0.84 7.98 6.60
C TRP A 49 -0.35 6.97 5.55
N GLY A 50 -0.65 7.21 4.28
CA GLY A 50 -0.21 6.36 3.18
C GLY A 50 1.30 6.31 2.99
N SER A 51 2.06 7.28 3.51
CA SER A 51 3.52 7.25 3.50
C SER A 51 4.10 6.18 4.44
N ILE A 52 3.50 5.98 5.62
CA ILE A 52 3.89 4.89 6.55
C ILE A 52 3.66 3.53 5.86
N LEU A 53 2.49 3.36 5.24
CA LEU A 53 2.16 2.15 4.51
C LEU A 53 3.13 1.92 3.32
N ALA A 54 3.41 2.96 2.54
CA ALA A 54 4.33 2.89 1.40
C ALA A 54 5.74 2.45 1.81
N LEU A 55 6.28 3.00 2.91
CA LEU A 55 7.59 2.62 3.41
C LEU A 55 7.64 1.14 3.82
N HIS A 56 6.62 0.63 4.50
CA HIS A 56 6.57 -0.80 4.84
C HIS A 56 6.45 -1.71 3.62
N VAL A 57 5.68 -1.29 2.61
CA VAL A 57 5.56 -2.02 1.34
C VAL A 57 6.90 -2.06 0.61
N LEU A 58 7.62 -0.93 0.54
CA LEU A 58 8.95 -0.84 -0.06
C LEU A 58 9.98 -1.68 0.68
N GLN A 59 9.93 -1.73 2.01
CA GLN A 59 10.80 -2.59 2.80
C GLN A 59 10.63 -4.07 2.47
N GLN A 60 9.39 -4.52 2.21
CA GLN A 60 9.10 -5.92 1.91
C GLN A 60 9.33 -6.28 0.43
N ARG A 61 8.98 -5.38 -0.49
CA ARG A 61 8.97 -5.64 -1.93
C ARG A 61 9.57 -4.49 -2.74
N PRO A 62 10.85 -4.14 -2.51
CA PRO A 62 11.51 -3.08 -3.27
C PRO A 62 11.65 -3.43 -4.76
N ASP A 63 11.59 -4.72 -5.10
CA ASP A 63 11.64 -5.24 -6.46
C ASP A 63 10.46 -4.79 -7.33
N LEU A 64 9.32 -4.43 -6.74
CA LEU A 64 8.11 -4.04 -7.47
C LEU A 64 8.08 -2.57 -7.89
N PHE A 65 9.04 -1.74 -7.44
CA PHE A 65 8.97 -0.30 -7.60
C PHE A 65 10.21 0.28 -8.26
N TYR A 66 10.01 1.27 -9.14
CA TYR A 66 11.11 2.04 -9.72
C TYR A 66 11.65 3.09 -8.75
N THR A 67 10.73 3.80 -8.09
CA THR A 67 11.03 4.88 -7.14
C THR A 67 9.83 5.13 -6.24
N TYR A 68 10.05 5.92 -5.20
CA TYR A 68 9.07 6.34 -4.22
C TYR A 68 8.99 7.86 -4.10
N TYR A 69 7.77 8.39 -4.10
CA TYR A 69 7.47 9.79 -3.83
C TYR A 69 6.73 9.90 -2.49
N GLY A 70 7.43 10.42 -1.48
CA GLY A 70 6.83 10.80 -0.20
C GLY A 70 6.20 12.19 -0.29
N ILE A 71 4.91 12.28 0.05
CA ILE A 71 4.16 13.54 0.02
C ILE A 71 3.59 13.78 1.41
N SER A 72 3.94 14.90 2.06
CA SER A 72 3.57 15.13 3.46
C SER A 72 3.88 13.91 4.35
N GLN A 73 5.08 13.35 4.16
CA GLN A 73 5.46 12.06 4.74
C GLN A 73 5.54 12.16 6.26
N VAL A 74 4.98 11.15 6.92
CA VAL A 74 5.14 10.97 8.36
C VAL A 74 6.52 10.39 8.63
N VAL A 75 7.40 11.17 9.27
CA VAL A 75 8.77 10.78 9.60
C VAL A 75 8.95 10.39 11.07
N ASN A 76 8.14 10.97 11.95
CA ASN A 76 8.08 10.63 13.37
C ASN A 76 6.62 10.80 13.85
N PRO A 77 5.89 9.69 14.10
CA PRO A 77 4.50 9.73 14.54
C PRO A 77 4.31 9.82 16.06
N GLN A 78 5.36 10.16 16.83
CA GLN A 78 5.26 10.38 18.27
C GLN A 78 4.21 11.44 18.64
#